data_AF-A0A1V1PJN7-F1
#
_entry.id   AF-A0A1V1PJN7-F1
#
_cell.length_a   1.000
_cell.length_b   1.000
_cell.length_c   1.000
_cell.angle_alpha   90.00
_cell.angle_beta   90.00
_cell.angle_gamma   90.00
#
_symmetry.space_group_name_H-M   'P 1'
#
loop_
_entity.id
_entity.type
_entity.pdbx_description
1 polymer ?
#
loop_
_entity_poly.entity_id
_entity_poly.type
_entity_poly.pdbx_seq_one_letter_code
_entity_poly.pdbx_strand_id
1 'polypeptide(L)'
;MQATAQAIAIILAGASLGWIMLFSFVLSPVAFKTFDQGRAERIVKQVMNSGHGILGLIAFAASMAALAAGAPGGAMVAAIAAIFAFLCKFALAPREDKPIKGHRVLKTARIVASGLTAAIMPVLIGAIVLTLLGI
;
A
#
# COMPACT_ATOMS: atom_id res chain seq x y z
N MET A 1 -4.85 -6.95 28.16
CA MET A 1 -3.91 -7.18 27.04
C MET A 1 -4.62 -7.26 25.69
N GLN A 2 -5.73 -8.00 25.58
CA GLN A 2 -6.49 -8.16 24.32
C GLN A 2 -6.98 -6.82 23.71
N ALA A 3 -7.60 -5.95 24.51
CA ALA A 3 -8.08 -4.64 24.04
C ALA A 3 -6.93 -3.72 23.55
N THR A 4 -5.78 -3.77 24.21
CA THR A 4 -4.59 -3.02 23.80
C THR A 4 -4.05 -3.53 22.47
N ALA A 5 -3.98 -4.86 22.29
CA ALA A 5 -3.55 -5.46 21.03
C ALA A 5 -4.51 -5.11 19.88
N GLN A 6 -5.82 -5.12 20.14
CA GLN A 6 -6.84 -4.73 19.17
C GLN A 6 -6.68 -3.25 18.75
N ALA A 7 -6.48 -2.36 19.73
CA ALA A 7 -6.24 -0.94 19.45
C ALA A 7 -4.97 -0.72 18.61
N ILE A 8 -3.87 -1.42 18.93
CA ILE A 8 -2.63 -1.37 18.15
C ILE A 8 -2.87 -1.85 16.73
N ALA A 9 -3.59 -2.96 16.54
CA ALA A 9 -3.91 -3.50 15.22
C ALA A 9 -4.67 -2.47 14.36
N ILE A 10 -5.68 -1.82 14.95
CA ILE A 10 -6.49 -0.80 14.28
C ILE A 10 -5.65 0.43 13.92
N ILE A 11 -4.81 0.91 14.84
CA ILE A 11 -3.94 2.08 14.60
C ILE A 11 -2.96 1.79 13.46
N LEU A 12 -2.32 0.63 13.45
CA LEU A 12 -1.36 0.25 12.41
C LEU A 12 -2.02 0.02 11.05
N ALA A 13 -3.20 -0.62 11.03
CA ALA A 13 -3.99 -0.76 9.81
C ALA A 13 -4.48 0.61 9.30
N GLY A 14 -4.90 1.51 10.20
CA GLY A 14 -5.27 2.89 9.89
C GLY A 14 -4.11 3.72 9.34
N ALA A 15 -2.92 3.59 9.92
CA ALA A 15 -1.70 4.22 9.40
C ALA A 15 -1.36 3.72 7.99
N SER A 16 -1.54 2.41 7.74
CA SER A 16 -1.37 1.81 6.42
C SER A 16 -2.37 2.38 5.40
N LEU A 17 -3.64 2.53 5.80
CA LEU A 17 -4.67 3.19 4.98
C LEU A 17 -4.31 4.65 4.68
N GLY A 18 -3.87 5.41 5.68
CA GLY A 18 -3.44 6.80 5.53
C GLY A 18 -2.31 6.94 4.51
N TRP A 19 -1.31 6.05 4.59
CA TRP A 19 -0.22 6.00 3.61
C TRP A 19 -0.73 5.73 2.19
N ILE A 20 -1.60 4.72 2.02
CA ILE A 20 -2.17 4.36 0.71
C ILE A 20 -2.98 5.53 0.13
N MET A 21 -3.76 6.24 0.95
CA MET A 21 -4.52 7.40 0.53
C MET A 21 -3.61 8.54 0.07
N LEU A 22 -2.59 8.87 0.87
CA LEU A 22 -1.61 9.90 0.53
C LEU A 22 -0.87 9.56 -0.77
N PHE A 23 -0.42 8.32 -0.94
CA PHE A 23 0.27 7.91 -2.15
C PHE A 23 -0.64 7.95 -3.39
N SER A 24 -1.83 7.36 -3.28
CA SER A 24 -2.69 7.06 -4.44
C SER A 24 -3.54 8.25 -4.89
N PHE A 25 -3.97 9.10 -3.96
CA PHE A 25 -4.89 10.22 -4.23
C PHE A 25 -4.26 11.60 -4.09
N VAL A 26 -3.10 11.71 -3.43
CA VAL A 26 -2.41 13.01 -3.26
C VAL A 26 -1.11 13.03 -4.06
N LEU A 27 -0.11 12.25 -3.65
CA LEU A 27 1.23 12.29 -4.22
C LEU A 27 1.22 11.97 -5.71
N SER A 28 0.65 10.83 -6.13
CA SER A 28 0.67 10.43 -7.54
C SER A 28 -0.08 11.44 -8.42
N PRO A 29 -1.35 11.82 -8.12
CA PRO A 29 -2.06 12.82 -8.92
C PRO A 29 -1.38 14.18 -8.96
N VAL A 30 -0.88 14.68 -7.82
CA VAL A 30 -0.17 15.97 -7.76
C VAL A 30 1.13 15.91 -8.55
N ALA A 31 1.88 14.82 -8.48
CA ALA A 31 3.11 14.66 -9.25
C ALA A 31 2.83 14.73 -10.77
N PHE A 32 1.79 14.06 -11.24
CA PHE A 32 1.40 14.08 -12.66
C PHE A 32 0.75 15.39 -13.12
N LYS A 33 0.20 16.19 -12.20
CA LYS A 33 -0.34 17.53 -12.50
C LYS A 33 0.74 18.60 -12.55
N THR A 34 1.78 18.48 -11.72
CA THR A 34 2.78 19.53 -11.51
C THR A 34 4.06 19.33 -12.34
N PHE A 35 4.46 18.08 -12.60
CA PHE A 35 5.71 17.78 -13.29
C PHE A 35 5.48 17.15 -14.67
N ASP A 36 6.47 17.29 -15.54
CA ASP A 36 6.53 16.52 -16.78
C ASP A 36 6.43 15.02 -16.49
N GLN A 37 5.78 14.28 -17.40
CA GLN A 37 5.44 12.87 -17.21
C GLN A 37 6.62 11.98 -16.76
N GLY A 38 7.83 12.21 -17.29
CA GLY A 38 9.03 11.45 -16.90
C GLY A 38 9.64 11.84 -15.56
N ARG A 39 9.43 13.09 -15.10
CA ARG A 39 9.83 13.55 -13.76
C ARG A 39 8.85 13.04 -12.71
N ALA A 40 7.54 13.20 -12.96
CA ALA A 40 6.46 12.68 -12.12
C ALA A 40 6.63 11.18 -11.85
N GLU A 41 6.92 10.41 -12.90
CA GLU A 41 7.16 8.97 -12.78
C GLU A 41 8.33 8.63 -11.85
N ARG A 42 9.47 9.28 -12.02
CA ARG A 42 10.66 8.99 -11.21
C ARG A 42 10.39 9.25 -9.74
N ILE A 43 9.66 10.33 -9.42
CA ILE A 43 9.23 10.65 -8.07
C ILE A 43 8.32 9.55 -7.51
N VAL A 44 7.25 9.17 -8.24
CA VAL A 44 6.31 8.14 -7.79
C VAL A 44 7.01 6.80 -7.57
N LYS A 45 7.89 6.40 -8.50
CA LYS A 45 8.69 5.17 -8.37
C LYS A 45 9.63 5.22 -7.18
N GLN A 46 10.31 6.34 -6.95
CA GLN A 46 11.21 6.52 -5.83
C GLN A 46 10.45 6.40 -4.51
N VAL A 47 9.31 7.10 -4.38
CA VAL A 47 8.49 7.03 -3.16
C VAL A 47 7.95 5.63 -2.94
N MET A 48 7.51 4.93 -3.99
CA MET A 48 7.04 3.56 -3.86
C MET A 48 8.16 2.59 -3.46
N ASN A 49 9.35 2.73 -4.06
CA ASN A 49 10.50 1.89 -3.72
C ASN A 49 10.98 2.08 -2.28
N SER A 50 10.88 3.31 -1.76
CA SER A 50 11.25 3.64 -0.38
C SER A 50 10.14 3.31 0.62
N GLY A 51 8.87 3.52 0.25
CA GLY A 51 7.75 3.52 1.18
C GLY A 51 6.96 2.22 1.25
N HIS A 52 6.76 1.51 0.13
CA HIS A 52 5.88 0.34 0.13
C HIS A 52 6.45 -0.87 0.88
N GLY A 53 7.78 -0.95 1.03
CA GLY A 53 8.40 -1.90 1.95
C GLY A 53 8.02 -1.63 3.41
N ILE A 54 8.04 -0.35 3.82
CA ILE A 54 7.66 0.08 5.17
C ILE A 54 6.15 -0.12 5.38
N LEU A 55 5.32 0.23 4.39
CA LEU A 55 3.88 -0.05 4.40
C LEU A 55 3.61 -1.53 4.65
N GLY A 56 4.29 -2.42 3.93
CA GLY A 56 4.17 -3.86 4.12
C GLY A 56 4.50 -4.29 5.56
N LEU A 57 5.56 -3.73 6.15
CA LEU A 57 5.92 -4.01 7.55
C LEU A 57 4.88 -3.50 8.55
N ILE A 58 4.32 -2.30 8.36
CA ILE A 58 3.28 -1.75 9.23
C ILE A 58 2.01 -2.60 9.16
N ALA A 59 1.58 -2.99 7.95
CA ALA A 59 0.43 -3.86 7.77
C ALA A 59 0.67 -5.26 8.35
N PHE A 60 1.91 -5.79 8.26
CA PHE A 60 2.26 -7.06 8.88
C PHE A 60 2.25 -6.98 10.41
N ALA A 61 2.76 -5.88 10.98
CA ALA A 61 2.66 -5.64 12.42
C ALA A 61 1.19 -5.51 12.87
N ALA A 62 0.32 -4.91 12.04
CA ALA A 62 -1.12 -4.89 12.30
C ALA A 62 -1.72 -6.30 12.34
N SER A 63 -1.31 -7.20 11.42
CA SER A 63 -1.69 -8.62 11.44
C SER A 63 -1.29 -9.32 12.74
N MET A 64 -0.03 -9.14 13.16
CA MET A 64 0.47 -9.75 14.41
C MET A 64 -0.30 -9.23 15.63
N ALA A 65 -0.61 -7.94 15.67
CA ALA A 65 -1.41 -7.34 16.73
C ALA A 65 -2.87 -7.84 16.73
N ALA A 66 -3.48 -8.02 15.54
CA ALA A 66 -4.82 -8.60 15.42
C ALA A 66 -4.85 -10.05 15.91
N LEU A 67 -3.82 -10.84 15.61
CA LEU A 67 -3.70 -12.21 16.10
C LEU A 67 -3.57 -12.24 17.62
N ALA A 68 -2.76 -11.37 18.20
CA ALA A 68 -2.62 -11.21 19.65
C ALA A 68 -3.92 -10.69 20.33
N ALA A 69 -4.80 -10.04 19.57
CA ALA A 69 -6.13 -9.63 20.01
C ALA A 69 -7.18 -10.76 19.90
N GLY A 70 -6.81 -11.93 19.39
CA GLY A 70 -7.72 -13.05 19.19
C GLY A 70 -8.63 -12.93 17.97
N ALA A 71 -8.27 -12.10 16.99
CA ALA A 71 -9.00 -11.89 15.74
C ALA A 71 -8.26 -12.52 14.53
N PRO A 72 -8.28 -13.85 14.37
CA PRO A 72 -7.51 -14.54 13.34
C PRO A 72 -7.87 -14.14 11.91
N GLY A 73 -9.15 -13.87 11.62
CA GLY A 73 -9.64 -13.38 10.34
C GLY A 73 -9.09 -11.99 10.02
N GLY A 74 -9.16 -11.05 10.96
CA GLY A 74 -8.52 -9.74 10.86
C GLY A 74 -7.01 -9.85 10.61
N ALA A 75 -6.34 -10.77 11.30
CA ALA A 75 -4.92 -11.05 11.09
C ALA A 75 -4.63 -11.56 9.68
N MET A 76 -5.35 -12.59 9.20
CA MET A 76 -5.12 -13.15 7.86
C MET A 76 -5.32 -12.11 6.75
N VAL A 77 -6.39 -11.31 6.85
CA VAL A 77 -6.66 -10.27 5.86
C VAL A 77 -5.59 -9.17 5.89
N ALA A 78 -5.14 -8.75 7.08
CA ALA A 78 -4.04 -7.81 7.22
C ALA A 78 -2.70 -8.38 6.68
N ALA A 79 -2.43 -9.67 6.88
CA ALA A 79 -1.24 -10.33 6.36
C ALA A 79 -1.23 -10.36 4.83
N ILE A 80 -2.37 -10.65 4.20
CA ILE A 80 -2.51 -10.59 2.74
C ILE A 80 -2.27 -9.17 2.26
N ALA A 81 -2.88 -8.17 2.90
CA ALA A 81 -2.66 -6.76 2.56
C ALA A 81 -1.17 -6.36 2.68
N ALA A 82 -0.49 -6.85 3.71
CA ALA A 82 0.95 -6.62 3.92
C ALA A 82 1.81 -7.19 2.79
N ILE A 83 1.53 -8.43 2.38
CA ILE A 83 2.22 -9.07 1.26
C ILE A 83 1.98 -8.30 -0.03
N PHE A 84 0.74 -7.95 -0.33
CA PHE A 84 0.41 -7.16 -1.52
C PHE A 84 1.11 -5.80 -1.52
N ALA A 85 1.10 -5.09 -0.39
CA ALA A 85 1.80 -3.82 -0.24
C ALA A 85 3.31 -3.96 -0.48
N PHE A 86 3.93 -5.01 0.06
CA PHE A 86 5.35 -5.29 -0.14
C PHE A 86 5.66 -5.61 -1.60
N LEU A 87 4.85 -6.45 -2.25
CA LEU A 87 5.02 -6.86 -3.64
C LEU A 87 4.85 -5.70 -4.63
N CYS A 88 4.02 -4.70 -4.31
CA CYS A 88 3.85 -3.50 -5.15
C CYS A 88 5.19 -2.81 -5.47
N LYS A 89 6.15 -2.80 -4.54
CA LYS A 89 7.50 -2.27 -4.79
C LYS A 89 8.16 -2.92 -6.01
N PHE A 90 8.08 -4.26 -6.11
CA PHE A 90 8.73 -5.02 -7.17
C PHE A 90 7.90 -5.06 -8.45
N ALA A 91 6.59 -5.21 -8.32
CA ALA A 91 5.68 -5.33 -9.45
C ALA A 91 5.48 -4.01 -10.21
N LEU A 92 5.46 -2.88 -9.49
CA LEU A 92 5.06 -1.59 -10.06
C LEU A 92 6.22 -0.60 -10.24
N ALA A 93 7.38 -0.81 -9.59
CA ALA A 93 8.61 -0.02 -9.81
C ALA A 93 9.83 -0.91 -10.11
N PRO A 94 9.81 -1.66 -11.22
CA PRO A 94 10.96 -2.44 -11.65
C PRO A 94 12.18 -1.53 -11.88
N ARG A 95 13.36 -2.04 -11.49
CA ARG A 95 14.66 -1.32 -11.48
C ARG A 95 15.17 -0.94 -12.87
N GLU A 96 14.80 -1.70 -13.89
CA GLU A 96 15.21 -1.46 -15.28
C GLU A 96 14.05 -0.92 -16.11
N ASP A 97 13.98 0.40 -16.29
CA ASP A 97 13.31 0.95 -17.47
C ASP A 97 14.25 0.76 -18.65
N LYS A 98 14.23 -0.40 -19.32
CA LYS A 98 14.81 -0.46 -20.67
C LYS A 98 14.00 0.50 -21.54
N PRO A 99 14.61 1.54 -22.12
CA PRO A 99 13.90 2.37 -23.07
C PRO A 99 13.54 1.47 -24.25
N ILE A 100 12.25 1.31 -24.54
CA ILE A 100 11.80 0.75 -25.81
C ILE A 100 12.30 1.73 -26.87
N LYS A 101 13.32 1.33 -27.63
CA LYS A 101 13.89 2.16 -28.70
C LYS A 101 12.77 2.53 -29.68
N GLY A 102 12.53 3.82 -29.85
CA GLY A 102 11.75 4.35 -30.99
C GLY A 102 10.32 4.83 -30.73
N HIS A 103 9.68 4.56 -29.58
CA HIS A 103 8.31 5.05 -29.33
C HIS A 103 8.16 5.73 -27.96
N ARG A 104 7.62 6.96 -27.95
CA ARG A 104 7.05 7.59 -26.74
C ARG A 104 5.76 6.84 -26.41
N VAL A 105 5.87 5.74 -25.66
CA VAL A 105 4.68 5.06 -25.13
C VAL A 105 4.06 5.98 -24.07
N LEU A 106 2.90 6.58 -24.38
CA LEU A 106 2.03 7.19 -23.37
C LEU A 106 1.57 6.06 -22.44
N LYS A 107 2.36 5.80 -21.39
CA LYS A 107 2.17 4.66 -20.50
C LYS A 107 0.92 4.89 -19.62
N THR A 108 -0.22 4.36 -20.07
CA THR A 108 -1.45 4.13 -19.26
C THR A 108 -1.18 3.28 -18.02
N ALA A 109 -0.05 2.57 -18.00
CA ALA A 109 0.43 1.68 -16.94
C ALA A 109 0.61 2.30 -15.54
N ARG A 110 0.42 3.61 -15.35
CA ARG A 110 0.78 4.30 -14.07
C ARG A 110 -0.38 4.81 -13.23
N ILE A 111 -1.52 5.15 -13.86
CA ILE A 111 -2.80 5.16 -13.14
C ILE A 111 -3.04 3.78 -12.53
N VAL A 112 -2.58 2.73 -13.21
CA VAL A 112 -2.63 1.36 -12.73
C VAL A 112 -1.77 1.16 -11.47
N ALA A 113 -0.60 1.81 -11.32
CA ALA A 113 0.22 1.65 -10.11
C ALA A 113 -0.41 2.29 -8.86
N SER A 114 -0.93 3.52 -8.98
CA SER A 114 -1.70 4.15 -7.90
C SER A 114 -3.04 3.47 -7.67
N GLY A 115 -3.73 3.05 -8.73
CA GLY A 115 -5.01 2.34 -8.64
C GLY A 115 -4.89 0.96 -8.01
N LEU A 116 -3.84 0.21 -8.35
CA LEU A 116 -3.58 -1.10 -7.75
C LEU A 116 -3.18 -0.98 -6.28
N THR A 117 -2.43 0.06 -5.91
CA THR A 117 -2.17 0.35 -4.49
C THR A 117 -3.47 0.73 -3.77
N ALA A 118 -4.35 1.52 -4.40
CA ALA A 118 -5.65 1.88 -3.83
C ALA A 118 -6.58 0.67 -3.64
N ALA A 119 -6.45 -0.40 -4.44
CA ALA A 119 -7.21 -1.63 -4.29
C ALA A 119 -6.90 -2.39 -2.98
N ILE A 120 -5.78 -2.08 -2.31
CA ILE A 120 -5.43 -2.63 -0.98
C ILE A 120 -6.29 -2.01 0.12
N MET A 121 -6.82 -0.79 -0.07
CA MET A 121 -7.64 -0.13 0.96
C MET A 121 -8.87 -0.92 1.40
N PRO A 122 -9.77 -1.41 0.53
CA PRO A 122 -10.92 -2.19 0.97
C PRO A 122 -10.51 -3.47 1.72
N VAL A 123 -9.36 -4.06 1.39
CA VAL A 123 -8.80 -5.21 2.11
C VAL A 123 -8.41 -4.83 3.53
N LEU A 124 -7.69 -3.71 3.71
CA LEU A 124 -7.32 -3.20 5.03
C LEU A 124 -8.53 -2.74 5.85
N ILE A 125 -9.54 -2.14 5.22
CA ILE A 125 -10.81 -1.82 5.88
C ILE A 125 -11.49 -3.12 6.35
N GLY A 126 -11.52 -4.15 5.51
CA GLY A 126 -12.01 -5.48 5.89
C GLY A 126 -11.25 -6.04 7.09
N ALA A 127 -9.91 -5.94 7.10
CA ALA A 127 -9.10 -6.38 8.24
C ALA A 127 -9.45 -5.64 9.53
N ILE A 128 -9.65 -4.32 9.48
CA ILE A 128 -10.08 -3.51 10.63
C ILE A 128 -11.44 -3.96 11.14
N VAL A 129 -12.42 -4.15 10.25
CA VAL A 129 -13.78 -4.58 10.63
C VAL A 129 -13.74 -5.97 11.27
N LEU A 130 -13.04 -6.93 10.69
CA LEU A 130 -12.89 -8.26 11.27
C LEU A 130 -12.19 -8.21 12.64
N THR A 131 -11.15 -7.39 12.75
CA THR A 131 -10.45 -7.16 14.03
C THR A 131 -11.38 -6.56 15.08
N LEU A 132 -12.26 -5.62 14.71
CA LEU A 132 -13.27 -5.03 15.61
C LEU A 132 -14.30 -6.05 16.08
N LEU A 133 -14.69 -6.97 15.20
CA LEU A 133 -15.64 -8.05 15.51
C LEU A 133 -15.00 -9.21 16.30
N GLY A 134 -13.67 -9.19 16.49
CA GLY A 134 -12.95 -10.29 17.13
C GLY A 134 -12.86 -11.54 16.26
N ILE A 135 -13.00 -11.39 14.94
CA ILE A 135 -13.01 -12.48 13.97
C ILE A 135 -11.66 -12.63 13.33
#